data_AF-A0A7S2AF46-F1
#
_entry.id   AF-A0A7S2AF46-F1
#
_cell.length_a   1.000
_cell.length_b   1.000
_cell.length_c   1.000
_cell.angle_alpha   90.00
_cell.angle_beta   90.00
_cell.angle_gamma   90.00
#
_symmetry.space_group_name_H-M   'P 1'
#
loop_
_entity.id
_entity.type
_entity.pdbx_description
1 polymer ?
#
loop_
_entity_poly.entity_id
_entity_poly.type
_entity_poly.pdbx_seq_one_letter_code
_entity_poly.pdbx_strand_id
1 'polypeptide(L)'
;FYELHLQKCEYPQIGWADTDFRLDDRADDDGVGDDEHSWGVDGVRQLKWSNGGTPWGDSPWPRPVTIGCAVDLGVGSAMRFSVDGCWEEAPAFREFHFSGALYPAASGILVG
;
A
#
# COMPACT_ATOMS: atom_id res chain seq x y z
N PHE A 1 4.58 11.58 -4.33
CA PHE A 1 3.89 10.72 -5.31
C PHE A 1 4.92 9.81 -5.95
N TYR A 2 4.60 8.54 -6.12
CA TYR A 2 5.39 7.58 -6.90
C TYR A 2 4.45 6.59 -7.58
N GLU A 3 4.95 5.85 -8.57
CA GLU A 3 4.20 4.78 -9.24
C GLU A 3 5.01 3.49 -9.21
N LEU A 4 4.33 2.35 -9.17
CA LEU A 4 4.92 1.03 -9.25
C LEU A 4 4.31 0.25 -10.41
N HIS A 5 5.14 -0.26 -11.31
CA HIS A 5 4.70 -1.12 -12.40
C HIS A 5 4.87 -2.59 -12.01
N LEU A 6 3.74 -3.30 -11.85
CA LEU A 6 3.70 -4.71 -11.48
C LEU A 6 3.43 -5.59 -12.70
N GLN A 7 4.29 -6.58 -12.93
CA GLN A 7 4.10 -7.58 -13.99
C GLN A 7 3.55 -8.90 -13.43
N LYS A 8 4.35 -9.57 -12.59
CA LYS A 8 3.97 -10.80 -11.87
C LYS A 8 4.42 -10.68 -10.42
N CYS A 9 3.46 -10.56 -9.51
CA CYS A 9 3.73 -10.55 -8.07
C CYS A 9 2.59 -11.27 -7.33
N GLU A 10 2.90 -12.18 -6.43
CA GLU A 10 1.93 -12.69 -5.46
C GLU A 10 1.93 -11.78 -4.24
N TYR A 11 0.75 -11.61 -3.65
CA TYR A 11 0.54 -10.82 -2.43
C TYR A 11 1.19 -9.43 -2.45
N PRO A 12 0.98 -8.62 -3.51
CA PRO A 12 1.57 -7.29 -3.56
C PRO A 12 0.94 -6.41 -2.49
N GLN A 13 1.75 -5.77 -1.66
CA GLN A 13 1.30 -4.67 -0.80
C GLN A 13 2.15 -3.45 -1.11
N ILE A 14 1.52 -2.36 -1.53
CA ILE A 14 2.20 -1.15 -2.00
C ILE A 14 1.69 0.05 -1.21
N GLY A 15 2.59 0.88 -0.71
CA GLY A 15 2.22 2.14 -0.08
C GLY A 15 3.38 2.84 0.63
N TRP A 16 3.24 3.05 1.92
CA TRP A 16 4.14 3.91 2.67
C TRP A 16 4.56 3.25 3.98
N ALA A 17 5.79 3.48 4.40
CA ALA A 17 6.26 3.12 5.73
C ALA A 17 6.86 4.35 6.41
N ASP A 18 6.79 4.41 7.73
CA ASP A 18 7.38 5.50 8.50
C ASP A 18 8.79 5.17 9.02
N THR A 19 9.40 6.09 9.78
CA THR A 19 10.77 5.91 10.32
C THR A 19 10.91 4.75 11.31
N ASP A 20 9.85 4.40 12.01
CA ASP A 20 9.86 3.36 13.04
C ASP A 20 9.53 1.97 12.49
N PHE A 21 9.09 1.87 11.23
CA PHE A 21 8.87 0.62 10.51
C PHE A 21 10.06 -0.34 10.66
N ARG A 22 9.77 -1.60 10.96
CA ARG A 22 10.74 -2.70 11.05
C ARG A 22 10.27 -3.82 10.16
N LEU A 23 11.18 -4.29 9.30
CA LEU A 23 10.99 -5.56 8.62
C LEU A 23 10.94 -6.66 9.69
N ASP A 24 9.84 -7.41 9.74
CA ASP A 24 9.85 -8.71 10.39
C ASP A 24 10.57 -9.69 9.44
N ASP A 25 11.56 -10.41 9.96
CA ASP A 25 12.33 -11.41 9.21
C ASP A 25 11.74 -12.81 9.34
N ARG A 26 10.58 -12.92 9.98
CA ARG A 26 9.77 -14.14 10.00
C ARG A 26 9.28 -14.44 8.59
N ALA A 27 9.25 -15.73 8.28
CA ALA A 27 8.69 -16.23 7.03
C ALA A 27 7.16 -16.32 7.14
N ASP A 28 6.50 -15.21 7.41
CA ASP A 28 5.05 -15.04 7.34
C ASP A 28 4.65 -14.30 6.06
N ASP A 29 3.34 -14.29 5.78
CA ASP A 29 2.75 -13.62 4.62
C ASP A 29 2.62 -12.10 4.85
N ASP A 30 3.44 -11.54 5.75
CA ASP A 30 3.41 -10.14 6.19
C ASP A 30 4.18 -9.24 5.22
N GLY A 31 3.72 -7.99 5.14
CA GLY A 31 4.41 -6.95 4.40
C GLY A 31 3.87 -5.56 4.68
N VAL A 32 3.84 -4.70 3.66
CA VAL A 32 3.49 -3.27 3.86
C VAL A 32 2.05 -3.14 4.35
N GLY A 33 1.91 -2.63 5.57
CA GLY A 33 0.66 -2.37 6.26
C GLY A 33 0.25 -3.43 7.28
N ASP A 34 1.01 -4.50 7.46
CA ASP A 34 0.71 -5.51 8.49
C ASP A 34 1.09 -5.05 9.91
N ASP A 35 1.94 -4.02 10.01
CA ASP A 35 2.34 -3.38 11.27
C ASP A 35 1.68 -1.99 11.48
N GLU A 36 1.99 -1.35 12.61
CA GLU A 36 1.45 -0.03 12.99
C GLU A 36 2.16 1.17 12.33
N HIS A 37 3.30 0.94 11.70
CA HIS A 37 4.20 1.93 11.11
C HIS A 37 4.22 1.90 9.57
N SER A 38 3.29 1.18 8.94
CA SER A 38 3.15 1.18 7.49
C SER A 38 1.69 1.07 7.02
N TRP A 39 1.47 1.43 5.75
CA TRP A 39 0.16 1.49 5.09
C TRP A 39 0.27 0.97 3.67
N GLY A 40 -0.51 -0.06 3.32
CA GLY A 40 -0.42 -0.71 2.01
C GLY A 40 -1.78 -1.00 1.37
N VAL A 41 -1.82 -1.11 0.04
CA VAL A 41 -2.95 -1.68 -0.70
C VAL A 41 -2.53 -2.94 -1.44
N ASP A 42 -3.44 -3.92 -1.48
CA ASP A 42 -3.28 -5.23 -2.10
C ASP A 42 -4.48 -5.51 -2.99
N GLY A 43 -4.29 -5.45 -4.31
CA GLY A 43 -5.35 -5.76 -5.27
C GLY A 43 -5.50 -7.22 -5.63
N VAL A 44 -4.74 -8.15 -5.03
CA VAL A 44 -5.00 -9.59 -5.15
C VAL A 44 -6.02 -10.01 -4.09
N ARG A 45 -5.79 -9.59 -2.85
CA ARG A 45 -6.70 -9.85 -1.72
C ARG A 45 -7.84 -8.83 -1.63
N GLN A 46 -7.73 -7.72 -2.38
CA GLN A 46 -8.67 -6.59 -2.36
C GLN A 46 -8.79 -5.98 -0.96
N LEU A 47 -7.63 -5.73 -0.35
CA LEU A 47 -7.49 -5.21 1.00
C LEU A 47 -6.60 -3.96 1.00
N LYS A 48 -6.85 -3.09 1.97
CA LYS A 48 -5.89 -2.11 2.46
C LYS A 48 -5.44 -2.51 3.85
N TRP A 49 -4.18 -2.27 4.15
CA TRP A 49 -3.45 -2.78 5.31
C TRP A 49 -2.92 -1.61 6.14
N SER A 50 -3.20 -1.63 7.44
CA SER A 50 -2.63 -0.74 8.46
C SER A 50 -2.87 -1.38 9.83
N ASN A 51 -1.92 -2.20 10.31
CA ASN A 51 -2.10 -3.06 11.49
C ASN A 51 -3.34 -3.96 11.36
N GLY A 52 -3.45 -4.63 10.22
CA GLY A 52 -4.58 -5.48 9.83
C GLY A 52 -5.27 -5.03 8.54
N GLY A 53 -6.00 -5.96 7.93
CA GLY A 53 -6.63 -5.78 6.63
C GLY A 53 -8.10 -5.34 6.70
N THR A 54 -8.48 -4.39 5.85
CA THR A 54 -9.88 -4.01 5.60
C THR A 54 -10.18 -3.99 4.10
N PRO A 55 -11.43 -4.26 3.65
CA PRO A 55 -11.77 -4.26 2.23
C PRO A 55 -11.39 -2.96 1.53
N TRP A 56 -10.78 -3.07 0.36
CA TRP A 56 -10.45 -1.95 -0.51
C TRP A 56 -10.37 -2.36 -1.99
N GLY A 57 -10.95 -1.51 -2.84
CA GLY A 57 -11.07 -1.76 -4.28
C GLY A 57 -12.20 -2.72 -4.63
N ASP A 58 -12.84 -2.48 -5.78
CA ASP A 58 -14.02 -3.25 -6.21
C ASP A 58 -13.68 -4.45 -7.10
N SER A 59 -12.43 -4.55 -7.56
CA SER A 59 -11.99 -5.63 -8.47
C SER A 59 -10.51 -5.95 -8.28
N PRO A 60 -10.11 -7.21 -8.53
CA PRO A 60 -8.70 -7.56 -8.53
C PRO A 60 -7.90 -6.76 -9.56
N TRP A 61 -6.65 -6.45 -9.25
CA TRP A 61 -5.80 -5.72 -10.19
C TRP A 61 -5.50 -6.55 -11.45
N PRO A 62 -5.50 -5.93 -12.65
CA PRO A 62 -5.03 -6.58 -13.86
C PRO A 62 -3.52 -6.90 -13.77
N ARG A 63 -3.02 -7.70 -14.72
CA ARG A 63 -1.59 -8.01 -14.82
C ARG A 63 -1.17 -7.89 -16.30
N PRO A 64 -0.24 -6.98 -16.66
CA PRO A 64 0.43 -6.02 -15.79
C PRO A 64 -0.49 -4.89 -15.31
N VAL A 65 -0.08 -4.16 -14.28
CA VAL A 65 -0.79 -2.99 -13.72
C VAL A 65 0.21 -1.93 -13.24
N THR A 66 -0.14 -0.66 -13.34
CA THR A 66 0.57 0.44 -12.69
C THR A 66 -0.22 0.99 -11.52
N ILE A 67 0.37 0.98 -10.33
CA ILE A 67 -0.23 1.51 -9.10
C ILE A 67 0.38 2.87 -8.80
N GLY A 68 -0.45 3.92 -8.82
CA GLY A 68 -0.05 5.26 -8.39
C GLY A 68 -0.25 5.43 -6.90
N CYS A 69 0.71 6.01 -6.21
CA CYS A 69 0.71 6.23 -4.77
C CYS A 69 0.90 7.72 -4.46
N ALA A 70 -0.15 8.37 -3.96
CA ALA A 70 -0.14 9.77 -3.54
C ALA A 70 -0.33 9.88 -2.02
N VAL A 71 0.34 10.87 -1.43
CA VAL A 71 0.15 11.24 -0.03
C VAL A 71 0.04 12.76 0.07
N ASP A 72 -0.96 13.22 0.79
CA ASP A 72 -1.16 14.61 1.19
C ASP A 72 -0.96 14.71 2.71
N LEU A 73 -0.06 15.60 3.14
CA LEU A 73 0.30 15.83 4.54
C LEU A 73 -0.28 17.16 5.08
N GLY A 74 -1.19 17.79 4.34
CA GLY A 74 -1.93 18.97 4.77
C GLY A 74 -3.00 18.67 5.84
N VAL A 75 -3.89 19.63 6.04
CA VAL A 75 -5.06 19.45 6.93
C VAL A 75 -5.98 18.38 6.35
N GLY A 76 -6.23 17.32 7.12
CA GLY A 76 -6.95 16.14 6.64
C GLY A 76 -6.06 15.23 5.81
N SER A 77 -4.89 14.85 6.37
CA SER A 77 -3.90 13.99 5.73
C SER A 77 -4.54 12.77 5.08
N ALA A 78 -4.08 12.43 3.87
CA ALA A 78 -4.70 11.38 3.07
C ALA A 78 -3.70 10.64 2.19
N MET A 79 -3.83 9.31 2.13
CA MET A 79 -3.14 8.48 1.16
C MET A 79 -4.14 8.00 0.10
N ARG A 80 -3.80 8.22 -1.16
CA ARG A 80 -4.63 7.86 -2.32
C ARG A 80 -3.85 6.92 -3.23
N PHE A 81 -4.59 6.01 -3.85
CA PHE A 81 -4.04 5.05 -4.78
C PHE A 81 -4.82 5.07 -6.08
N SER A 82 -4.12 4.86 -7.19
CA SER A 82 -4.73 4.64 -8.49
C SER A 82 -4.37 3.27 -9.05
N VAL A 83 -5.25 2.73 -9.89
CA VAL A 83 -5.04 1.51 -10.66
C VAL A 83 -5.09 1.89 -12.14
N ASP A 84 -3.96 1.79 -12.83
CA ASP A 84 -3.78 2.24 -14.23
C ASP A 84 -4.26 3.69 -14.46
N GLY A 85 -3.97 4.57 -13.49
CA GLY A 85 -4.34 5.99 -13.54
C GLY A 85 -5.79 6.29 -13.15
N CYS A 86 -6.64 5.28 -12.91
CA CYS A 86 -7.97 5.45 -12.35
C CYS A 86 -7.88 5.60 -10.84
N TRP A 87 -8.32 6.75 -10.31
CA TRP A 87 -8.26 7.06 -8.89
C TRP A 87 -9.60 6.76 -8.20
N GLU A 88 -9.53 6.19 -7.00
CA GLU A 88 -10.68 6.11 -6.10
C GLU A 88 -11.11 7.51 -5.63
N GLU A 89 -12.43 7.76 -5.58
CA GLU A 89 -13.01 9.01 -5.10
C GLU A 89 -12.55 9.31 -3.66
N ALA A 90 -12.63 8.29 -2.80
CA ALA A 90 -12.19 8.36 -1.43
C ALA A 90 -10.72 7.91 -1.27
N PRO A 91 -9.92 8.58 -0.43
CA PRO A 91 -8.60 8.08 -0.06
C PRO A 91 -8.71 6.76 0.71
N ALA A 92 -7.70 5.90 0.56
CA ALA A 92 -7.63 4.63 1.27
C ALA A 92 -7.38 4.85 2.77
N PHE A 93 -6.51 5.80 3.11
CA PHE A 93 -6.19 6.16 4.48
C PHE A 93 -6.38 7.65 4.70
N ARG A 94 -6.92 8.03 5.86
CA ARG A 94 -7.15 9.42 6.29
C ARG A 94 -6.66 9.58 7.72
N GLU A 95 -6.27 10.80 8.08
CA GLU A 95 -5.96 11.19 9.45
C GLU A 95 -4.95 10.23 10.12
N PHE A 96 -4.03 9.68 9.33
CA PHE A 96 -3.00 8.77 9.83
C PHE A 96 -1.92 9.56 10.58
N HIS A 97 -1.35 8.91 11.59
CA HIS A 97 -0.21 9.40 12.36
C HIS A 97 1.00 8.56 11.98
N PHE A 98 2.16 9.21 11.81
CA PHE A 98 3.39 8.54 11.45
C PHE A 98 4.57 9.10 12.25
N SER A 99 5.56 8.26 12.48
CA SER A 99 6.81 8.61 13.13
C SER A 99 7.82 9.17 12.12
N GLY A 100 8.29 10.39 12.37
CA GLY A 100 9.40 10.98 11.61
C GLY A 100 9.04 11.32 10.16
N ALA A 101 9.36 10.44 9.22
CA ALA A 101 9.20 10.65 7.79
C ALA A 101 8.46 9.47 7.15
N LEU A 102 7.92 9.67 5.95
CA LEU A 102 7.31 8.61 5.14
C LEU A 102 8.21 8.25 3.97
N TYR A 103 8.32 6.95 3.72
CA TYR A 103 9.09 6.37 2.62
C TYR A 103 8.16 5.56 1.72
N PRO A 104 8.36 5.60 0.39
CA PRO A 104 7.76 4.62 -0.50
C PRO A 104 8.12 3.20 -0.06
N ALA A 105 7.14 2.30 0.00
CA ALA A 105 7.32 0.93 0.42
C ALA A 105 6.53 -0.03 -0.49
N ALA A 106 7.12 -1.18 -0.77
CA ALA A 106 6.45 -2.28 -1.47
C ALA A 106 6.98 -3.62 -0.97
N SER A 107 6.08 -4.58 -0.79
CA SER A 107 6.36 -5.99 -0.52
C SER A 107 5.58 -6.87 -1.49
N GLY A 108 6.02 -8.12 -1.61
CA GLY A 108 5.37 -9.14 -2.42
C GLY A 108 6.36 -10.19 -2.92
N ILE A 109 5.81 -11.30 -3.41
CA ILE A 109 6.60 -12.45 -3.86
C ILE A 109 6.72 -12.41 -5.38
N LEU A 110 7.96 -12.34 -5.88
CA LEU A 110 8.22 -12.42 -7.31
C LEU A 110 7.93 -13.84 -7.81
N VAL A 111 7.10 -13.95 -8.85
CA VAL A 111 6.80 -15.22 -9.51
C VAL A 111 7.44 -15.26 -10.90
N GLY A 112 8.19 -16.32 -11.18
CA GLY A 112 8.85 -16.57 -12.48
C GLY A 112 7.89 -16.62 -13.67
#